data_AF-A0A942FZ57-F1
#
_entry.id   AF-A0A942FZ57-F1
#
_cell.length_a   1.000
_cell.length_b   1.000
_cell.length_c   1.000
_cell.angle_alpha   90.00
_cell.angle_beta   90.00
_cell.angle_gamma   90.00
#
_symmetry.space_group_name_H-M   'P 1'
#
loop_
_entity.id
_entity.type
_entity.pdbx_description
1 polymer ?
#
loop_
_entity_poly.entity_id
_entity_poly.type
_entity_poly.pdbx_seq_one_letter_code
_entity_poly.pdbx_strand_id
1 'polypeptide(L)'
;LDGERLEASYGGVRQPLTQRGPGRYEAVLPVQPQGGQIAVFRERELIARRSASFPPASLEPTGAVERLQELTQLTGGGMLAALDDYRPPEGREPLPLWPLAALLALLVFLVELVVRRLGRPAPAMPGGGRALQQ
;
A
#
# COMPACT_ATOMS: atom_id res chain seq x y z
N LEU A 1 17.05 -32.58 24.08
CA LEU A 1 15.58 -32.45 23.93
C LEU A 1 15.10 -32.99 22.58
N ASP A 2 15.94 -33.70 21.83
CA ASP A 2 15.55 -34.33 20.57
C ASP A 2 14.89 -35.67 20.85
N GLY A 3 13.68 -35.87 20.31
CA GLY A 3 12.96 -37.14 20.37
C GLY A 3 11.77 -37.21 21.33
N GLU A 4 11.34 -36.11 21.95
CA GLU A 4 10.11 -36.14 22.75
C GLU A 4 8.87 -36.36 21.84
N ARG A 5 8.12 -37.42 22.12
CA ARG A 5 6.83 -37.67 21.47
C ARG A 5 5.78 -36.73 22.04
N LEU A 6 5.54 -35.64 21.33
CA LEU A 6 4.46 -34.71 21.61
C LEU A 6 3.23 -35.07 20.76
N GLU A 7 2.05 -34.95 21.36
CA GLU A 7 0.77 -35.16 20.69
C GLU A 7 -0.08 -33.89 20.82
N ALA A 8 -0.70 -33.45 19.73
CA ALA A 8 -1.73 -32.42 19.76
C ALA A 8 -3.12 -33.08 19.74
N SER A 9 -4.03 -32.58 20.56
CA SER A 9 -5.41 -33.05 20.67
C SER A 9 -6.36 -31.91 20.36
N TYR A 10 -7.31 -32.16 19.46
CA TYR A 10 -8.36 -31.21 19.13
C TYR A 10 -9.65 -31.95 18.77
N GLY A 11 -10.74 -31.64 19.47
CA GLY A 11 -12.04 -32.31 19.24
C GLY A 11 -12.04 -33.80 19.59
N GLY A 12 -11.18 -34.21 20.51
CA GLY A 12 -10.97 -35.63 20.86
C GLY A 12 -10.06 -36.40 19.89
N VAL A 13 -9.65 -35.81 18.77
CA VAL A 13 -8.67 -36.40 17.84
C VAL A 13 -7.26 -36.06 18.31
N ARG A 14 -6.42 -37.08 18.49
CA ARG A 14 -4.99 -36.93 18.82
C ARG A 14 -4.12 -37.17 17.60
N GLN A 15 -3.13 -36.32 17.40
CA GLN A 15 -2.20 -36.40 16.28
C GLN A 15 -0.77 -36.13 16.75
N PRO A 16 0.21 -36.98 16.37
CA PRO A 16 1.60 -36.75 16.73
C PRO A 16 2.11 -35.45 16.10
N LEU A 17 2.88 -34.69 16.88
CA LEU A 17 3.59 -33.52 16.44
C LEU A 17 4.92 -33.91 15.80
N THR A 18 5.21 -33.36 14.62
CA THR A 18 6.46 -33.58 13.90
C THR A 18 7.41 -32.41 14.18
N GLN A 19 8.63 -32.71 14.63
CA GLN A 19 9.66 -31.69 14.84
C GLN A 19 10.17 -31.19 13.49
N ARG A 20 10.00 -29.90 13.20
CA ARG A 20 10.50 -29.23 11.98
C ARG A 20 11.78 -28.44 12.20
N GLY A 21 12.10 -28.15 13.46
CA GLY A 21 13.31 -27.46 13.87
C GLY A 21 13.47 -27.49 15.39
N PRO A 22 14.56 -26.93 15.94
CA PRO A 22 14.78 -26.87 17.38
C PRO A 22 13.62 -26.17 18.10
N GLY A 23 12.89 -26.90 18.96
CA GLY A 23 11.72 -26.40 19.68
C GLY A 23 10.49 -26.09 18.81
N ARG A 24 10.50 -26.45 17.52
CA ARG A 24 9.40 -26.20 16.58
C ARG A 24 8.74 -27.51 16.17
N TYR A 25 7.44 -27.60 16.45
CA TYR A 25 6.62 -28.78 16.26
C TYR A 25 5.37 -28.44 15.46
N GLU A 26 5.01 -29.28 14.49
CA GLU A 26 3.87 -29.08 13.60
C GLU A 26 2.98 -30.33 13.54
N ALA A 27 1.67 -30.11 13.46
CA ALA A 27 0.68 -31.14 13.15
C ALA A 27 -0.48 -30.50 12.38
N VAL A 28 -1.14 -31.30 11.53
CA VAL A 28 -2.36 -30.91 10.83
C VAL A 28 -3.52 -31.53 11.58
N LEU A 29 -4.42 -30.74 12.15
CA LEU A 29 -5.57 -31.21 12.91
C LEU A 29 -6.86 -30.99 12.11
N PRO A 30 -7.88 -31.85 12.23
CA PRO A 30 -9.16 -31.66 11.57
C PRO A 30 -9.84 -30.39 12.11
N VAL A 31 -10.32 -29.52 11.21
CA VAL A 31 -11.00 -28.28 11.58
C VAL A 31 -12.34 -28.61 12.24
N GLN A 32 -12.70 -27.89 13.31
CA GLN A 32 -14.03 -27.94 13.90
C GLN A 32 -14.77 -26.62 13.65
N PRO A 33 -16.02 -26.66 13.17
CA PRO A 33 -16.78 -25.47 12.75
C PRO A 33 -16.98 -24.42 13.85
N GLN A 34 -16.96 -24.83 15.12
CA GLN A 34 -17.27 -23.98 16.28
C GLN A 34 -16.01 -23.45 16.97
N GLY A 35 -14.83 -23.72 16.42
CA GLY A 35 -13.59 -23.58 17.19
C GLY A 35 -13.49 -24.64 18.28
N GLY A 36 -12.53 -24.48 19.19
CA GLY A 36 -12.33 -25.42 20.29
C GLY A 36 -11.02 -25.19 21.02
N GLN A 37 -10.60 -26.21 21.76
CA GLN A 37 -9.38 -26.17 22.56
C GLN A 37 -8.37 -27.16 21.98
N ILE A 38 -7.20 -26.64 21.59
CA ILE A 38 -6.04 -27.44 21.24
C ILE A 38 -5.27 -27.71 22.53
N ALA A 39 -5.07 -28.98 22.84
CA ALA A 39 -4.27 -29.43 23.97
C ALA A 39 -3.01 -30.13 23.46
N VAL A 40 -1.86 -29.86 24.06
CA VAL A 40 -0.60 -30.54 23.72
C VAL A 40 -0.20 -31.42 24.89
N PHE A 41 0.09 -32.67 24.58
CA PHE A 41 0.48 -33.69 25.53
C PHE A 41 1.93 -34.12 25.29
N ARG A 42 2.65 -34.39 26.38
CA ARG A 42 3.87 -35.19 26.38
C ARG A 42 3.51 -36.53 27.02
N GLU A 43 3.47 -37.58 26.21
CA GLU A 43 2.96 -38.91 26.60
C GLU A 43 1.51 -38.86 27.16
N ARG A 44 1.36 -38.64 28.46
CA ARG A 44 0.05 -38.54 29.15
C ARG A 44 -0.13 -37.23 29.92
N GLU A 45 0.91 -36.40 29.97
CA GLU A 45 0.89 -35.13 30.68
C GLU A 45 0.46 -34.00 29.75
N LEU A 46 -0.51 -33.18 30.18
CA LEU A 46 -0.92 -31.98 29.47
C LEU A 46 0.11 -30.88 29.72
N ILE A 47 0.87 -30.50 28.70
CA ILE A 47 1.94 -29.49 28.81
C ILE A 47 1.51 -28.10 28.33
N ALA A 48 0.51 -28.01 27.45
CA ALA A 48 0.00 -26.74 26.96
C ALA A 48 -1.45 -26.84 26.51
N ARG A 49 -2.15 -25.71 26.54
CA ARG A 49 -3.52 -25.59 26.00
C ARG A 49 -3.69 -24.22 25.34
N ARG A 50 -4.39 -24.18 24.21
CA ARG A 50 -4.71 -22.95 23.50
C ARG A 50 -6.10 -23.02 22.88
N SER A 51 -6.84 -21.92 22.97
CA SER A 51 -8.09 -21.77 22.23
C SER A 51 -7.80 -21.59 20.74
N ALA A 52 -8.51 -22.33 19.90
CA ALA A 52 -8.54 -22.13 18.46
C ALA A 52 -9.94 -21.64 18.08
N SER A 53 -10.01 -20.42 17.54
CA SER A 53 -11.23 -19.90 16.92
C SER A 53 -11.08 -20.02 15.42
N PHE A 54 -12.01 -20.73 14.79
CA PHE A 54 -12.17 -20.66 13.35
C PHE A 54 -13.27 -19.65 13.04
N PRO A 55 -13.13 -18.85 11.97
CA PRO A 55 -14.24 -18.03 11.50
C PRO A 55 -15.46 -18.94 11.27
N PRO A 56 -16.68 -18.45 11.55
CA PRO A 56 -17.88 -19.25 11.35
C PRO A 56 -17.92 -19.80 9.92
N ALA A 57 -18.41 -21.04 9.77
CA ALA A 57 -18.63 -21.69 8.48
C ALA A 57 -19.53 -20.88 7.51
N SER A 58 -20.07 -19.73 7.92
CA SER A 58 -20.64 -18.75 7.01
C SER A 58 -19.60 -18.15 6.04
N LEU A 59 -18.30 -18.35 6.26
CA LEU A 59 -17.23 -18.07 5.30
C LEU A 59 -16.78 -19.32 4.52
N GLU A 60 -17.55 -20.41 4.56
CA GLU A 60 -17.44 -21.50 3.60
C GLU A 60 -17.62 -20.96 2.17
N PRO A 61 -16.94 -21.52 1.15
CA PRO A 61 -16.96 -21.02 -0.22
C PRO A 61 -18.35 -20.98 -0.86
N THR A 62 -19.31 -21.71 -0.30
CA THR A 62 -20.69 -21.78 -0.78
C THR A 62 -21.40 -20.44 -0.54
N GLY A 63 -21.60 -19.65 -1.59
CA GLY A 63 -22.22 -18.33 -1.47
C GLY A 63 -21.23 -17.16 -1.34
N ALA A 64 -19.92 -17.43 -1.32
CA ALA A 64 -18.91 -16.38 -1.12
C ALA A 64 -18.86 -15.40 -2.29
N VAL A 65 -19.02 -15.91 -3.51
CA VAL A 65 -19.08 -15.10 -4.74
C VAL A 65 -20.32 -14.21 -4.72
N GLU A 66 -21.46 -14.78 -4.34
CA GLU A 66 -22.76 -14.11 -4.28
C GLU A 66 -22.76 -12.99 -3.24
N ARG A 67 -22.17 -13.21 -2.06
CA ARG A 67 -22.03 -12.16 -1.04
C ARG A 67 -21.03 -11.07 -1.42
N LEU A 68 -19.94 -11.42 -2.07
CA LEU A 68 -19.00 -10.43 -2.62
C LEU A 68 -19.71 -9.58 -3.68
N GLN A 69 -20.54 -10.19 -4.52
CA GLN A 69 -21.33 -9.49 -5.51
C GLN A 69 -22.36 -8.53 -4.87
N GLU A 70 -23.08 -8.97 -3.84
CA GLU A 70 -24.01 -8.13 -3.07
C GLU A 70 -23.29 -6.93 -2.41
N LEU A 71 -22.11 -7.16 -1.81
CA LEU A 71 -21.29 -6.09 -1.23
C LEU A 71 -20.80 -5.08 -2.27
N THR A 72 -20.41 -5.54 -3.46
CA THR A 72 -20.00 -4.62 -4.54
C THR A 72 -21.17 -3.75 -5.04
N GLN A 73 -22.38 -4.31 -5.13
CA GLN A 73 -23.58 -3.53 -5.48
C GLN A 73 -23.90 -2.45 -4.43
N LEU A 74 -23.77 -2.77 -3.14
CA LEU A 74 -24.01 -1.81 -2.05
C LEU A 74 -22.99 -0.66 -2.02
N THR A 75 -21.74 -0.95 -2.37
CA THR A 75 -20.64 0.03 -2.34
C THR A 75 -20.47 0.80 -3.64
N GLY A 76 -21.25 0.47 -4.68
CA GLY A 76 -21.11 1.03 -6.02
C GLY A 76 -19.84 0.57 -6.75
N GLY A 77 -19.18 -0.47 -6.26
CA GLY A 77 -18.01 -1.08 -6.88
C GLY A 77 -18.40 -2.16 -7.91
N GLY A 78 -17.41 -2.62 -8.68
CA GLY A 78 -17.55 -3.78 -9.57
C GLY A 78 -16.78 -4.97 -9.02
N MET A 79 -17.39 -6.16 -9.02
CA MET A 79 -16.67 -7.40 -8.76
C MET A 79 -15.90 -7.81 -10.02
N LEU A 80 -14.60 -8.05 -9.88
CA LEU A 80 -13.76 -8.57 -10.96
C LEU A 80 -13.91 -10.08 -11.02
N ALA A 81 -14.23 -10.62 -12.20
CA ALA A 81 -14.38 -12.06 -12.42
C ALA A 81 -13.02 -12.76 -12.55
N ALA A 82 -12.02 -12.07 -13.08
CA ALA A 82 -10.65 -12.53 -13.18
C ALA A 82 -9.67 -11.48 -12.65
N LEU A 83 -8.54 -11.93 -12.10
CA LEU A 83 -7.47 -11.03 -11.67
C LEU A 83 -6.88 -10.22 -12.83
N ASP A 84 -6.96 -10.78 -14.05
CA ASP A 84 -6.50 -10.14 -15.28
C ASP A 84 -7.33 -8.88 -15.65
N ASP A 85 -8.55 -8.77 -15.12
CA ASP A 85 -9.42 -7.59 -15.30
C ASP A 85 -9.04 -6.44 -14.36
N TYR A 86 -8.14 -6.68 -13.39
CA TYR A 86 -7.68 -5.65 -12.47
C TYR A 86 -6.77 -4.66 -13.20
N ARG A 87 -7.35 -3.52 -13.59
CA ARG A 87 -6.61 -2.34 -14.02
C ARG A 87 -6.59 -1.34 -12.86
N PRO A 88 -5.49 -1.24 -12.09
CA PRO A 88 -5.39 -0.16 -11.12
C PRO A 88 -5.56 1.16 -11.90
N PRO A 89 -6.28 2.14 -11.35
CA PRO A 89 -6.33 3.44 -11.98
C PRO A 89 -4.88 3.89 -12.15
N GLU A 90 -4.46 4.07 -13.40
CA GLU A 90 -3.18 4.69 -13.71
C GLU A 90 -3.18 5.99 -12.90
N GLY A 91 -2.32 6.03 -11.88
CA GLY A 91 -2.27 7.18 -10.98
C GLY A 91 -2.17 8.40 -11.86
N ARG A 92 -3.15 9.31 -11.77
CA ARG A 92 -3.09 10.56 -12.53
C ARG A 92 -1.80 11.23 -12.12
N GLU A 93 -0.80 11.23 -13.00
CA GLU A 93 0.42 11.96 -12.73
C GLU A 93 0.02 13.42 -12.51
N PRO A 94 0.34 14.00 -11.34
CA PRO A 94 0.01 15.40 -11.09
C PRO A 94 0.68 16.22 -12.19
N LEU A 95 -0.13 16.98 -12.94
CA LEU A 95 0.38 17.86 -13.99
C LEU A 95 1.47 18.75 -13.39
N PRO A 96 2.72 18.70 -13.88
CA PRO A 96 3.77 19.51 -13.31
C PRO A 96 3.43 20.99 -13.55
N LEU A 97 3.37 21.79 -12.48
CA LEU A 97 3.07 23.24 -12.56
C LEU A 97 4.32 24.08 -12.88
N TRP A 98 5.52 23.51 -12.79
CA TRP A 98 6.78 24.21 -13.05
C TRP A 98 6.89 24.79 -14.48
N PRO A 99 6.35 24.17 -15.57
CA PRO A 99 6.40 24.78 -16.90
C PRO A 99 5.60 26.08 -16.96
N LEU A 100 4.47 26.15 -16.25
CA LEU A 100 3.66 27.37 -16.14
C LEU A 100 4.42 28.47 -15.40
N ALA A 101 5.09 28.12 -14.30
CA ALA A 101 5.94 29.06 -13.56
C ALA A 101 7.12 29.57 -14.41
N ALA A 102 7.78 28.69 -15.17
CA ALA A 102 8.87 29.05 -16.07
C ALA A 102 8.40 29.99 -17.19
N LEU A 103 7.21 29.74 -17.76
CA LEU A 103 6.61 30.60 -18.77
C LEU A 103 6.30 32.00 -18.22
N LEU A 104 5.74 32.09 -17.01
CA LEU A 104 5.48 33.38 -16.36
C LEU A 104 6.78 34.15 -16.07
N ALA A 105 7.81 33.47 -15.57
CA ALA A 105 9.12 34.09 -15.34
C ALA A 105 9.75 34.64 -16.64
N LEU A 106 9.65 33.87 -17.74
CA LEU A 106 10.10 34.31 -19.06
C LEU A 106 9.34 35.55 -19.55
N LEU A 107 8.02 35.59 -19.39
CA LEU A 107 7.21 36.74 -19.77
C LEU A 107 7.59 38.00 -18.98
N VAL A 108 7.76 37.88 -17.66
CA VAL A 108 8.21 38.99 -16.81
C VAL A 108 9.59 39.50 -17.26
N PHE A 109 10.51 38.59 -17.55
CA PHE A 109 11.85 38.95 -18.04
C PHE A 109 11.81 39.67 -19.39
N LEU A 110 10.96 39.23 -20.33
CA LEU A 110 10.79 39.90 -21.62
C LEU A 110 10.19 41.31 -21.46
N VAL A 111 9.20 41.46 -20.59
CA VAL A 111 8.62 42.78 -20.26
C VAL A 111 9.69 43.70 -19.67
N GLU A 112 10.48 43.20 -18.71
CA GLU A 112 11.58 43.96 -18.13
C GLU A 112 12.61 44.39 -19.19
N LEU A 113 12.96 43.48 -20.11
CA LEU A 113 13.89 43.76 -21.20
C LEU A 113 13.38 44.87 -22.13
N VAL A 114 12.09 44.83 -22.48
CA VAL A 114 11.45 45.87 -23.31
C VAL A 114 11.46 47.21 -22.59
N VAL A 115 11.12 47.23 -21.29
CA VAL A 115 11.15 48.46 -20.48
C VAL A 115 12.56 49.02 -20.38
N ARG A 116 13.58 48.19 -20.12
CA ARG A 116 14.98 48.63 -20.08
C ARG A 116 15.50 49.12 -21.43
N ARG A 117 15.00 48.56 -22.52
CA ARG A 117 15.39 48.95 -23.89
C ARG A 117 14.78 50.28 -24.30
N LEU A 118 13.51 50.50 -23.99
CA LEU A 118 12.77 51.71 -24.39
C LEU A 118 12.90 52.85 -23.38
N GLY A 119 13.16 52.56 -22.11
CA GLY A 119 13.24 53.53 -21.02
C GLY A 119 14.62 54.14 -20.79
N ARG A 120 15.63 53.85 -21.60
CA ARG A 120 16.93 54.54 -21.55
C ARG A 120 16.82 55.86 -22.32
N PRO A 121 16.80 57.03 -21.65
CA PRO A 121 16.90 58.30 -22.37
C PRO A 121 18.25 58.34 -23.09
N ALA A 122 18.24 58.83 -24.34
CA ALA A 122 19.45 59.05 -25.11
C ALA A 122 20.43 59.88 -24.26
N PRO A 123 21.73 59.52 -24.20
CA PRO A 123 22.70 60.30 -23.45
C PRO A 123 22.66 61.73 -23.97
N ALA A 124 22.35 62.69 -23.10
CA ALA A 124 22.44 64.10 -23.41
C ALA A 124 23.88 64.36 -23.86
N MET A 125 24.07 64.60 -25.15
CA MET A 125 25.37 64.93 -25.72
C MET A 125 25.94 66.10 -24.90
N PRO A 126 27.10 65.95 -24.24
CA PRO A 126 27.72 67.07 -23.54
C PRO A 126 27.94 68.17 -24.57
N GLY A 127 27.21 69.27 -24.40
CA GLY A 127 27.25 70.41 -25.31
C GLY A 127 28.68 70.84 -25.51
N GLY A 128 29.12 70.83 -26.76
CA GLY A 128 30.45 71.23 -27.18
C GLY A 128 30.76 72.61 -26.61
N GLY A 129 31.65 72.65 -25.62
CA GLY A 129 32.21 73.88 -25.10
C GLY A 129 32.82 74.64 -26.28
N ARG A 130 32.20 75.78 -26.62
CA ARG A 130 32.78 76.76 -27.53
C ARG A 130 34.06 77.28 -26.90
N ALA A 131 35.19 76.68 -27.26
CA ALA A 131 36.48 77.34 -27.20
C ALA A 131 36.52 78.36 -28.34
N LEU A 132 36.16 79.61 -28.03
CA LEU A 132 36.55 80.78 -28.81
C LEU A 132 37.27 81.71 -27.84
N GLN A 133 38.58 81.47 -27.68
CA GLN A 133 39.52 82.50 -27.28
C GLN A 133 40.43 82.77 -28.48
N GLN A 134 40.58 84.07 -28.75
CA GLN A 134 41.49 84.79 -29.66
C GLN A 134 40.88 85.23 -30.99
#